data_AF-A0A355UIJ8-F1
#
_entry.id   AF-A0A355UIJ8-F1
#
_cell.length_a   1.000
_cell.length_b   1.000
_cell.length_c   1.000
_cell.angle_alpha   90.00
_cell.angle_beta   90.00
_cell.angle_gamma   90.00
#
_symmetry.space_group_name_H-M   'P 1'
#
loop_
_entity.id
_entity.type
_entity.pdbx_description
1 polymer ?
#
loop_
_entity_poly.entity_id
_entity_poly.type
_entity_poly.pdbx_seq_one_letter_code
_entity_poly.pdbx_strand_id
1 'polypeptide(L)'
;MDLDDFIKKIPENNNLSASQLIPYFAYFLLRIKGLDSFSAKDIENCFSESHIKPYTNIPSFLSSKLKGQSSLFIKDKEGKYHLQRKVIQEIEPIIKTNEEAPSPSNNLFPIELLDNTRDYIKKVATQAISCYDFNLFDASLVMIRKLIETLIIELFEIEGIANKIKNDKGHFFYLSDLIDKLESETSWNLTTI
;
A
#
# COMPACT_ATOMS: atom_id res chain seq x y z
N MET A 1 -3.19 -9.28 -10.83
CA MET A 1 -2.63 -10.08 -9.73
C MET A 1 -2.91 -11.55 -10.02
N ASP A 2 -1.86 -12.36 -10.07
CA ASP A 2 -2.00 -13.81 -10.19
C ASP A 2 -2.17 -14.46 -8.80
N LEU A 3 -2.26 -15.79 -8.77
CA LEU A 3 -2.54 -16.54 -7.54
C LEU A 3 -1.36 -16.54 -6.58
N ASP A 4 -0.12 -16.61 -7.09
CA ASP A 4 1.08 -16.62 -6.27
C ASP A 4 1.30 -15.26 -5.59
N ASP A 5 1.11 -14.16 -6.33
CA ASP A 5 1.16 -12.82 -5.76
C ASP A 5 0.05 -12.58 -4.75
N PHE A 6 -1.14 -13.15 -4.97
CA PHE A 6 -2.22 -13.10 -4.00
C PHE A 6 -1.86 -13.86 -2.70
N ILE A 7 -1.28 -15.05 -2.78
CA ILE A 7 -0.90 -15.85 -1.61
C ILE A 7 0.16 -15.16 -0.77
N LYS A 8 1.10 -14.43 -1.40
CA LYS A 8 2.10 -13.61 -0.68
C LYS A 8 1.46 -12.51 0.16
N LYS A 9 0.27 -12.03 -0.20
CA LYS A 9 -0.46 -11.00 0.56
C LYS A 9 -1.19 -11.55 1.78
N ILE A 10 -1.36 -12.86 1.91
CA ILE A 10 -2.02 -13.47 3.06
C ILE A 10 -1.02 -13.51 4.24
N PRO A 11 -1.32 -12.87 5.40
CA PRO A 11 -0.46 -12.93 6.57
C PRO A 11 -0.28 -14.37 7.04
N GLU A 12 0.92 -14.71 7.50
CA GLU A 12 1.25 -16.05 8.01
C GLU A 12 0.96 -17.19 7.01
N ASN A 13 1.03 -16.94 5.70
CA ASN A 13 0.72 -17.95 4.67
C ASN A 13 1.46 -19.29 4.85
N ASN A 14 2.68 -19.29 5.40
CA ASN A 14 3.45 -20.50 5.71
C ASN A 14 2.87 -21.35 6.87
N ASN A 15 1.97 -20.80 7.69
CA ASN A 15 1.36 -21.46 8.85
C ASN A 15 -0.11 -21.82 8.65
N LEU A 16 -0.73 -21.43 7.53
CA LEU A 16 -2.13 -21.75 7.27
C LEU A 16 -2.27 -23.20 6.82
N SER A 17 -3.17 -23.93 7.48
CA SER A 17 -3.59 -25.25 7.03
C SER A 17 -4.37 -25.16 5.72
N ALA A 18 -4.42 -26.26 4.96
CA ALA A 18 -5.16 -26.33 3.71
C ALA A 18 -6.64 -25.93 3.87
N SER A 19 -7.30 -26.24 4.99
CA SER A 19 -8.69 -25.81 5.22
C SER A 19 -8.82 -24.29 5.43
N GLN A 20 -7.82 -23.64 6.04
CA GLN A 20 -7.79 -22.19 6.25
C GLN A 20 -7.53 -21.43 4.95
N LEU A 21 -6.87 -22.02 3.96
CA LEU A 21 -6.64 -21.40 2.64
C LEU A 21 -7.88 -21.35 1.75
N ILE A 22 -8.83 -22.28 1.92
CA ILE A 22 -10.05 -22.37 1.09
C ILE A 22 -10.84 -21.05 1.02
N PRO A 23 -11.15 -20.34 2.14
CA PRO A 23 -11.86 -19.07 2.06
C PRO A 23 -11.06 -17.97 1.33
N TYR A 24 -9.73 -17.99 1.39
CA TYR A 24 -8.89 -17.05 0.63
C TYR A 24 -8.89 -17.36 -0.87
N PHE A 25 -8.84 -18.64 -1.27
CA PHE A 25 -8.99 -19.02 -2.67
C PHE A 25 -10.38 -18.67 -3.22
N ALA A 26 -11.44 -18.89 -2.43
CA ALA A 26 -12.78 -18.44 -2.79
C ALA A 26 -12.81 -16.91 -2.98
N TYR A 27 -12.15 -16.14 -2.12
CA TYR A 27 -12.05 -14.69 -2.26
C TYR A 27 -11.31 -14.29 -3.54
N PHE A 28 -10.18 -14.94 -3.82
CA PHE A 28 -9.40 -14.71 -5.04
C PHE A 28 -10.22 -14.95 -6.30
N LEU A 29 -10.91 -16.09 -6.40
CA LEU A 29 -11.75 -16.42 -7.55
C LEU A 29 -12.87 -15.38 -7.77
N LEU A 30 -13.56 -14.98 -6.70
CA LEU A 30 -14.71 -14.08 -6.80
C LEU A 30 -14.31 -12.61 -6.98
N ARG A 31 -13.28 -12.13 -6.27
CA ARG A 31 -12.97 -10.69 -6.15
C ARG A 31 -11.78 -10.25 -6.99
N ILE A 32 -10.85 -11.16 -7.26
CA ILE A 32 -9.63 -10.86 -8.02
C ILE A 32 -9.75 -11.38 -9.46
N LYS A 33 -10.26 -12.60 -9.65
CA LYS A 33 -10.53 -13.17 -10.98
C LYS A 33 -11.91 -12.79 -11.54
N GLY A 34 -12.81 -12.29 -10.70
CA GLY A 34 -14.11 -11.78 -11.12
C GLY A 34 -15.13 -12.85 -11.50
N LEU A 35 -15.01 -14.07 -10.97
CA LEU A 35 -16.03 -15.10 -11.14
C LEU A 35 -17.29 -14.73 -10.34
N ASP A 36 -18.47 -15.02 -10.88
CA ASP A 36 -19.74 -14.82 -10.16
C ASP A 36 -19.89 -15.81 -8.99
N SER A 37 -19.52 -17.06 -9.21
CA SER A 37 -19.57 -18.16 -8.25
C SER A 37 -18.46 -19.18 -8.53
N PHE A 38 -18.18 -20.09 -7.58
CA PHE A 38 -17.14 -21.11 -7.72
C PHE A 38 -17.63 -22.52 -7.35
N SER A 39 -16.91 -23.53 -7.82
CA SER A 39 -17.13 -24.95 -7.53
C SER A 39 -16.00 -25.52 -6.66
N ALA A 40 -16.19 -26.73 -6.14
CA ALA A 40 -15.11 -27.45 -5.47
C ALA A 40 -13.90 -27.67 -6.38
N LYS A 41 -14.13 -27.82 -7.69
CA LYS A 41 -13.06 -28.03 -8.67
C LYS A 41 -12.21 -26.78 -8.84
N ASP A 42 -12.80 -25.60 -8.79
CA ASP A 42 -12.05 -24.34 -8.90
C ASP A 42 -11.10 -24.17 -7.71
N ILE A 43 -11.51 -24.57 -6.50
CA ILE A 43 -10.64 -24.57 -5.32
C ILE A 43 -9.51 -25.61 -5.45
N GLU A 44 -9.80 -26.81 -5.97
CA GLU A 44 -8.77 -27.81 -6.28
C GLU A 44 -7.72 -27.29 -7.27
N ASN A 45 -8.18 -26.53 -8.27
CA ASN A 45 -7.29 -25.92 -9.26
C ASN A 45 -6.38 -24.89 -8.59
N CYS A 46 -6.88 -24.04 -7.68
CA CYS A 46 -6.04 -23.12 -6.92
C CYS A 46 -4.94 -23.85 -6.11
N PHE A 47 -5.26 -24.97 -5.45
CA PHE A 47 -4.23 -25.77 -4.76
C PHE A 47 -3.18 -26.31 -5.72
N SER A 48 -3.62 -26.78 -6.89
CA SER A 48 -2.74 -27.37 -7.90
C SER A 48 -1.80 -26.33 -8.52
N GLU A 49 -2.33 -25.15 -8.87
CA GLU A 49 -1.60 -24.02 -9.44
C GLU A 49 -0.55 -23.47 -8.45
N SER A 50 -0.90 -23.37 -7.17
CA SER A 50 0.03 -22.90 -6.14
C SER A 50 0.99 -23.97 -5.62
N HIS A 51 0.92 -25.20 -6.15
CA HIS A 51 1.69 -26.34 -5.68
C HIS A 51 1.55 -26.64 -4.17
N ILE A 52 0.38 -26.35 -3.60
CA ILE A 52 0.06 -26.61 -2.19
C ILE A 52 -0.75 -27.91 -2.10
N LYS A 53 -0.42 -28.77 -1.13
CA LYS A 53 -1.19 -30.01 -0.90
C LYS A 53 -2.65 -29.66 -0.58
N PRO A 54 -3.63 -30.18 -1.35
CA PRO A 54 -5.04 -29.85 -1.15
C PRO A 54 -5.59 -30.42 0.15
N TYR A 55 -6.66 -29.78 0.65
CA TYR A 55 -7.44 -30.33 1.75
C TYR A 55 -8.09 -31.66 1.34
N THR A 56 -8.08 -32.64 2.26
CA THR A 56 -8.45 -34.04 1.97
C THR A 56 -9.83 -34.21 1.32
N ASN A 57 -10.81 -33.37 1.63
CA ASN A 57 -12.13 -33.41 1.01
C ASN A 57 -12.76 -32.01 0.91
N ILE A 58 -12.44 -31.30 -0.17
CA ILE A 58 -12.95 -29.94 -0.43
C ILE A 58 -14.48 -29.90 -0.52
N PRO A 59 -15.18 -30.79 -1.26
CA PRO A 59 -16.65 -30.80 -1.30
C PRO A 59 -17.31 -30.92 0.09
N SER A 60 -16.77 -31.78 0.95
CA SER A 60 -17.26 -31.96 2.32
C SER A 60 -17.03 -30.71 3.16
N PHE A 61 -15.83 -30.11 3.08
CA PHE A 61 -15.53 -28.86 3.75
C PHE A 61 -16.51 -27.74 3.37
N LEU A 62 -16.69 -27.50 2.07
CA LEU A 62 -17.60 -26.46 1.58
C LEU A 62 -19.03 -26.68 2.09
N SER A 63 -19.52 -27.91 2.02
CA SER A 63 -20.86 -28.28 2.47
C SER A 63 -21.03 -28.11 3.99
N SER A 64 -20.02 -28.46 4.78
CA SER A 64 -20.04 -28.29 6.24
C SER A 64 -20.09 -26.82 6.69
N LYS A 65 -19.70 -25.89 5.82
CA LYS A 65 -19.62 -24.44 6.10
C LYS A 65 -20.79 -23.64 5.53
N LEU A 66 -21.90 -24.30 5.17
CA LEU A 66 -23.14 -23.65 4.67
C LEU A 66 -24.11 -23.19 5.77
N LYS A 67 -24.00 -23.71 7.00
CA LYS A 67 -24.98 -23.46 8.08
C LYS A 67 -24.30 -23.23 9.43
N GLY A 68 -25.01 -22.56 10.33
CA GLY A 68 -24.56 -22.30 11.71
C GLY A 68 -23.64 -21.09 11.85
N GLN A 69 -23.14 -20.85 13.07
CA GLN A 69 -22.32 -19.69 13.40
C GLN A 69 -21.01 -19.64 12.61
N SER A 70 -20.41 -20.81 12.35
CA SER A 70 -19.17 -20.95 11.57
C SER A 70 -19.40 -21.00 10.05
N SER A 71 -20.60 -20.62 9.57
CA SER A 71 -20.89 -20.63 8.15
C SER A 71 -20.07 -19.57 7.40
N LEU A 72 -19.42 -20.00 6.33
CA LEU A 72 -18.55 -19.18 5.49
C LEU A 72 -19.13 -18.95 4.09
N PHE A 73 -19.92 -19.90 3.60
CA PHE A 73 -20.39 -19.92 2.21
C PHE A 73 -21.91 -19.85 2.11
N ILE A 74 -22.39 -19.52 0.92
CA ILE A 74 -23.77 -19.67 0.46
C ILE A 74 -23.73 -20.52 -0.79
N LYS A 75 -24.75 -21.35 -1.01
CA LYS A 75 -24.89 -22.17 -2.22
C LYS A 75 -26.07 -21.66 -3.04
N ASP A 76 -25.84 -21.44 -4.33
CA ASP A 76 -26.89 -21.02 -5.25
C ASP A 76 -27.76 -22.21 -5.73
N LYS A 77 -28.74 -21.91 -6.58
CA LYS A 77 -29.66 -22.91 -7.14
C LYS A 77 -28.99 -23.89 -8.12
N GLU A 78 -27.88 -23.47 -8.75
CA GLU A 78 -27.08 -24.30 -9.67
C GLU A 78 -26.09 -25.20 -8.92
N GLY A 79 -26.00 -25.02 -7.60
CA GLY A 79 -25.11 -25.78 -6.74
C GLY A 79 -23.68 -25.24 -6.69
N LYS A 80 -23.45 -24.01 -7.15
CA LYS A 80 -22.18 -23.30 -6.98
C LYS A 80 -22.16 -22.50 -5.69
N TYR A 81 -20.98 -22.12 -5.27
CA TYR A 81 -20.72 -21.50 -3.98
C TYR A 81 -20.35 -20.02 -4.13
N HIS A 82 -20.75 -19.23 -3.14
CA HIS A 82 -20.32 -17.85 -2.92
C HIS A 82 -19.80 -17.69 -1.50
N LEU A 83 -18.95 -16.68 -1.27
CA LEU A 83 -18.61 -16.25 0.08
C LEU A 83 -19.74 -15.43 0.70
N GLN A 84 -19.96 -15.62 1.99
CA GLN A 84 -20.82 -14.69 2.74
C GLN A 84 -20.20 -13.30 2.80
N ARG A 85 -21.05 -12.27 2.77
CA ARG A 85 -20.61 -10.87 2.83
C ARG A 85 -19.71 -10.57 4.03
N LYS A 86 -20.01 -11.16 5.20
CA LYS A 86 -19.21 -11.02 6.43
C LYS A 86 -17.77 -11.53 6.24
N VAL A 87 -17.60 -12.68 5.58
CA VAL A 87 -16.27 -13.29 5.33
C VAL A 87 -15.47 -12.45 4.34
N ILE A 88 -16.13 -11.89 3.33
CA ILE A 88 -15.49 -10.92 2.41
C ILE A 88 -14.99 -9.71 3.20
N GLN A 89 -15.80 -9.15 4.12
CA GLN A 89 -15.41 -8.01 4.94
C GLN A 89 -14.28 -8.32 5.93
N GLU A 90 -14.13 -9.58 6.35
CA GLU A 90 -13.02 -10.05 7.18
C GLU A 90 -11.72 -10.19 6.36
N ILE A 91 -11.79 -10.74 5.13
CA ILE A 91 -10.61 -11.01 4.28
C ILE A 91 -10.13 -9.76 3.53
N GLU A 92 -11.04 -8.92 3.03
CA GLU A 92 -10.72 -7.74 2.22
C GLU A 92 -9.68 -6.80 2.86
N PRO A 93 -9.78 -6.39 4.15
CA PRO A 93 -8.76 -5.55 4.77
C PRO A 93 -7.43 -6.29 4.89
N ILE A 94 -7.42 -7.59 5.19
CA ILE A 94 -6.21 -8.40 5.30
C ILE A 94 -5.40 -8.36 3.99
N ILE A 95 -6.09 -8.53 2.86
CA ILE A 95 -5.45 -8.52 1.53
C ILE A 95 -5.02 -7.11 1.12
N LYS A 96 -5.79 -6.07 1.49
CA LYS A 96 -5.49 -4.66 1.16
C LYS A 96 -4.41 -4.03 2.05
N THR A 97 -4.16 -4.57 3.25
CA THR A 97 -3.15 -4.03 4.18
C THR A 97 -1.71 -4.21 3.66
N ASN A 98 -1.53 -5.03 2.60
CA ASN A 98 -0.26 -5.24 1.88
C ASN A 98 -0.26 -4.59 0.48
N GLU A 99 -1.02 -3.51 0.26
CA GLU A 99 -0.80 -2.67 -0.91
C GLU A 99 0.50 -1.88 -0.71
N GLU A 100 1.37 -1.94 -1.71
CA GLU A 100 2.54 -1.05 -1.80
C GLU A 100 2.06 0.40 -1.62
N ALA A 101 2.92 1.26 -1.06
CA ALA A 101 2.62 2.68 -0.97
C ALA A 101 2.08 3.16 -2.33
N PRO A 102 1.03 4.01 -2.34
CA PRO A 102 0.43 4.46 -3.59
C PRO A 102 1.53 4.93 -4.54
N SER A 103 1.53 4.41 -5.77
CA SER A 103 2.45 4.92 -6.79
C SER A 103 2.08 6.39 -6.99
N PRO A 104 3.03 7.33 -6.77
CA PRO A 104 2.73 8.74 -6.85
C PRO A 104 2.28 9.08 -8.27
N SER A 105 1.17 9.81 -8.41
CA SER A 105 0.79 10.39 -9.69
C SER A 105 1.68 11.59 -10.05
N ASN A 106 1.39 12.22 -11.19
CA ASN A 106 2.02 13.49 -11.60
C ASN A 106 1.06 14.70 -11.44
N ASN A 107 0.00 14.56 -10.64
CA ASN A 107 -1.03 15.61 -10.50
C ASN A 107 -0.56 16.80 -9.64
N LEU A 108 0.31 16.57 -8.66
CA LEU A 108 0.87 17.63 -7.81
C LEU A 108 2.17 18.19 -8.39
N PHE A 109 3.16 17.33 -8.64
CA PHE A 109 4.36 17.62 -9.42
C PHE A 109 4.96 16.30 -9.96
N PRO A 110 5.76 16.33 -11.04
CA PRO A 110 6.44 15.13 -11.55
C PRO A 110 7.48 14.61 -10.55
N ILE A 111 7.34 13.35 -10.12
CA ILE A 111 8.25 12.74 -9.13
C ILE A 111 9.69 12.61 -9.67
N GLU A 112 9.84 12.56 -10.99
CA GLU A 112 11.11 12.47 -11.70
C GLU A 112 12.00 13.69 -11.47
N LEU A 113 11.43 14.84 -11.04
CA LEU A 113 12.21 16.02 -10.61
C LEU A 113 13.18 15.71 -9.46
N LEU A 114 12.91 14.65 -8.70
CA LEU A 114 13.70 14.24 -7.55
C LEU A 114 14.57 13.02 -7.87
N ASP A 115 14.73 12.65 -9.14
CA ASP A 115 15.67 11.62 -9.53
C ASP A 115 17.10 11.98 -9.14
N ASN A 116 17.88 10.95 -8.78
CA ASN A 116 19.23 11.08 -8.26
C ASN A 116 19.36 11.87 -6.93
N THR A 117 18.25 12.15 -6.23
CA THR A 117 18.28 12.66 -4.86
C THR A 117 18.27 11.53 -3.82
N ARG A 118 18.46 11.88 -2.55
CA ARG A 118 18.45 10.93 -1.44
C ARG A 118 17.06 10.29 -1.25
N ASP A 119 17.02 9.02 -0.85
CA ASP A 119 15.78 8.26 -0.68
C ASP A 119 14.73 8.92 0.22
N TYR A 120 15.12 9.63 1.27
CA TYR A 120 14.15 10.30 2.15
C TYR A 120 13.46 11.47 1.45
N ILE A 121 14.13 12.18 0.54
CA ILE A 121 13.54 13.27 -0.25
C ILE A 121 12.44 12.68 -1.14
N LYS A 122 12.77 11.60 -1.87
CA LYS A 122 11.81 10.85 -2.67
C LYS A 122 10.62 10.34 -1.84
N LYS A 123 10.87 9.77 -0.65
CA LYS A 123 9.81 9.28 0.25
C LYS A 123 8.85 10.39 0.69
N VAL A 124 9.37 11.54 1.12
CA VAL A 124 8.55 12.69 1.54
C VAL A 124 7.72 13.22 0.36
N ALA A 125 8.31 13.27 -0.83
CA ALA A 125 7.60 13.67 -2.04
C ALA A 125 6.50 12.68 -2.46
N THR A 126 6.78 11.37 -2.45
CA THR A 126 5.76 10.33 -2.69
C THR A 126 4.59 10.48 -1.74
N GLN A 127 4.85 10.76 -0.45
CA GLN A 127 3.80 11.01 0.55
C GLN A 127 3.01 12.29 0.24
N ALA A 128 3.68 13.38 -0.16
CA ALA A 128 3.02 14.63 -0.53
C ALA A 128 2.04 14.45 -1.71
N ILE A 129 2.50 13.76 -2.76
CA ILE A 129 1.70 13.42 -3.94
C ILE A 129 0.56 12.47 -3.57
N SER A 130 0.84 11.43 -2.78
CA SER A 130 -0.18 10.46 -2.35
C SER A 130 -1.29 11.16 -1.58
N CYS A 131 -0.97 12.01 -0.60
CA CYS A 131 -1.99 12.79 0.12
C CYS A 131 -2.82 13.66 -0.83
N TYR A 132 -2.20 14.26 -1.85
CA TYR A 132 -2.91 15.05 -2.85
C TYR A 132 -3.87 14.19 -3.67
N ASP A 133 -3.42 13.04 -4.17
CA ASP A 133 -4.22 12.11 -4.97
C ASP A 133 -5.45 11.58 -4.23
N PHE A 134 -5.35 11.45 -2.89
CA PHE A 134 -6.47 11.07 -2.03
C PHE A 134 -7.30 12.27 -1.53
N ASN A 135 -7.10 13.48 -2.08
CA ASN A 135 -7.77 14.72 -1.68
C ASN A 135 -7.56 15.11 -0.20
N LEU A 136 -6.47 14.64 0.42
CA LEU A 136 -6.06 14.99 1.78
C LEU A 136 -5.17 16.24 1.74
N PHE A 137 -5.73 17.37 1.32
CA PHE A 137 -4.97 18.57 0.99
C PHE A 137 -4.16 19.14 2.17
N ASP A 138 -4.71 19.14 3.38
CA ASP A 138 -3.96 19.61 4.57
C ASP A 138 -2.76 18.72 4.88
N ALA A 139 -2.91 17.39 4.73
CA ALA A 139 -1.81 16.45 4.89
C ALA A 139 -0.77 16.63 3.78
N SER A 140 -1.21 16.81 2.53
CA SER A 140 -0.33 17.10 1.39
C SER A 140 0.49 18.38 1.65
N LEU A 141 -0.15 19.44 2.14
CA LEU A 141 0.51 20.69 2.50
C LEU A 141 1.59 20.50 3.57
N VAL A 142 1.31 19.72 4.61
CA VAL A 142 2.30 19.38 5.65
C VAL A 142 3.50 18.65 5.04
N MET A 143 3.26 17.71 4.14
CA MET A 143 4.34 16.97 3.47
C MET A 143 5.15 17.87 2.52
N ILE A 144 4.51 18.78 1.78
CA ILE A 144 5.20 19.77 0.93
C ILE A 144 6.08 20.70 1.79
N ARG A 145 5.58 21.18 2.93
CA ARG A 145 6.38 21.99 3.86
C ARG A 145 7.61 21.23 4.34
N LYS A 146 7.46 19.94 4.66
CA LYS A 146 8.60 19.10 5.05
C LYS A 146 9.59 18.87 3.92
N LEU A 147 9.09 18.71 2.69
CA LEU A 147 9.93 18.56 1.49
C LEU A 147 10.78 19.82 1.27
N ILE A 148 10.16 21.01 1.27
CA ILE A 148 10.86 22.28 1.09
C ILE A 148 11.89 22.50 2.20
N GLU A 149 11.51 22.29 3.47
CA GLU A 149 12.43 22.40 4.61
C GLU A 149 13.67 21.53 4.42
N THR A 150 13.47 20.28 3.98
CA THR A 150 14.55 19.31 3.76
C THR A 150 15.45 19.76 2.61
N LEU A 151 14.88 20.25 1.50
CA LEU A 151 15.66 20.74 0.35
C LEU A 151 16.50 21.97 0.69
N ILE A 152 15.97 22.90 1.49
CA ILE A 152 16.74 24.06 1.96
C ILE A 152 17.91 23.60 2.82
N ILE A 153 17.69 22.69 3.77
CA ILE A 153 18.75 22.17 4.64
C ILE A 153 19.86 21.50 3.80
N GLU A 154 19.49 20.62 2.87
CA GLU A 154 20.46 19.95 1.98
C GLU A 154 21.31 20.95 1.18
N LEU A 155 20.68 22.00 0.65
CA LEU A 155 21.37 23.03 -0.13
C LEU A 155 22.46 23.72 0.72
N PHE A 156 22.11 24.15 1.93
CA PHE A 156 23.07 24.77 2.85
C PHE A 156 24.16 23.82 3.33
N GLU A 157 23.85 22.53 3.49
CA GLU A 157 24.82 21.50 3.86
C GLU A 157 25.82 21.22 2.74
N ILE A 158 25.36 21.10 1.49
CA ILE A 158 26.19 20.88 0.30
C ILE A 158 27.17 22.04 0.09
N GLU A 159 26.71 23.27 0.29
CA GLU A 159 27.53 24.49 0.16
C GLU A 159 28.42 24.76 1.38
N GLY A 160 28.39 23.88 2.40
CA GLY A 160 29.23 23.99 3.59
C GLY A 160 28.89 25.18 4.51
N ILE A 161 27.70 25.77 4.35
CA ILE A 161 27.25 26.96 5.10
C ILE A 161 26.05 26.69 6.03
N ALA A 162 25.79 25.43 6.36
CA ALA A 162 24.72 24.99 7.27
C ALA A 162 24.69 25.70 8.63
N ASN A 163 25.83 26.24 9.11
CA ASN A 163 25.86 27.01 10.35
C ASN A 163 25.03 28.30 10.28
N LYS A 164 24.78 28.87 9.09
CA LYS A 164 23.95 30.07 8.91
C LYS A 164 22.47 29.83 9.19
N ILE A 165 22.04 28.57 9.18
CA ILE A 165 20.63 28.16 9.35
C ILE A 165 20.40 27.32 10.62
N LYS A 166 21.35 27.36 11.56
CA LYS A 166 21.24 26.73 12.87
C LYS A 166 21.16 27.79 13.97
N ASN A 167 20.41 27.48 15.02
CA ASN A 167 20.42 28.26 16.26
C ASN A 167 21.66 27.96 17.12
N ASP A 168 21.82 28.70 18.22
CA ASP A 168 22.95 28.55 19.14
C ASP A 168 23.06 27.16 19.79
N LYS A 169 22.00 26.35 19.72
CA LYS A 169 21.96 24.97 20.22
C LYS A 169 22.29 23.94 19.14
N GLY A 170 22.57 24.37 17.90
CA GLY A 170 22.89 23.51 16.77
C GLY A 170 21.69 22.90 16.06
N HIS A 171 20.45 23.31 16.39
CA HIS A 171 19.25 22.86 15.69
C HIS A 171 18.95 23.77 14.50
N PHE A 172 18.47 23.19 13.40
CA PHE A 172 17.97 23.96 12.26
C PHE A 172 16.76 24.82 12.65
N PHE A 173 16.64 25.98 12.01
CA PHE A 173 15.46 26.83 12.19
C PHE A 173 14.20 26.21 11.58
N TYR A 174 13.04 26.78 11.91
CA TYR A 174 11.77 26.39 11.28
C TYR A 174 11.70 26.89 9.84
N LEU A 175 10.88 26.24 9.03
CA LEU A 175 10.73 26.54 7.60
C LEU A 175 10.61 28.04 7.27
N SER A 176 9.86 28.83 8.03
CA SER A 176 9.71 30.27 7.77
C SER A 176 11.06 30.99 7.81
N ASP A 177 11.85 30.77 8.87
CA ASP A 177 13.18 31.38 9.01
C ASP A 177 14.17 30.81 7.98
N LEU A 178 14.02 29.53 7.61
CA LEU A 178 14.83 28.90 6.57
C LEU A 178 14.61 29.54 5.20
N ILE A 179 13.37 29.91 4.87
CA ILE A 179 13.05 30.63 3.63
C ILE A 179 13.72 32.01 3.63
N ASP A 180 13.60 32.77 4.72
CA ASP A 180 14.24 34.08 4.84
C ASP A 180 15.77 33.97 4.66
N LYS A 181 16.38 32.95 5.27
CA LYS A 181 17.82 32.69 5.12
C LYS A 181 18.19 32.31 3.69
N LEU A 182 17.40 31.45 3.06
CA LEU A 182 17.59 31.01 1.67
C LEU A 182 17.56 32.20 0.69
N GLU A 183 16.56 33.09 0.82
CA GLU A 183 16.40 34.26 -0.07
C GLU A 183 17.47 35.32 0.15
N SER A 184 17.95 35.48 1.39
CA SER A 184 19.03 36.42 1.73
C SER A 184 20.43 35.95 1.34
N GLU A 185 20.58 34.68 0.96
CA GLU A 185 21.88 34.10 0.65
C GLU A 185 22.38 34.54 -0.73
N THR A 186 23.68 34.87 -0.80
CA THR A 186 24.33 35.42 -2.00
C THR A 186 25.30 34.45 -2.67
N SER A 187 25.59 33.31 -2.02
CA SER A 187 26.41 32.24 -2.59
C SER A 187 25.80 31.58 -3.83
N TRP A 188 24.48 31.67 -4.00
CA TRP A 188 23.75 31.13 -5.14
C TRP A 188 22.73 32.14 -5.66
N ASN A 189 22.26 31.92 -6.89
CA ASN A 189 21.14 32.65 -7.45
C ASN A 189 19.94 31.70 -7.58
N LEU A 190 18.87 31.97 -6.83
CA LEU A 190 17.57 31.37 -7.11
C LEU A 190 17.01 32.10 -8.33
N THR A 191 17.04 31.44 -9.48
CA THR A 191 16.47 32.04 -10.68
C THR A 191 14.97 32.03 -10.53
N THR A 192 14.35 33.21 -10.55
CA THR A 192 12.90 33.32 -10.68
C THR A 192 12.55 32.83 -12.08
N ILE A 193 11.73 31.78 -12.19
CA ILE A 193 11.14 31.34 -13.46
C ILE A 193 9.97 32.26 -13.80
#